data_AF-A0A7X8WCT2-F1
#
_entry.id   AF-A0A7X8WCT2-F1
#
_cell.length_a   1.000
_cell.length_b   1.000
_cell.length_c   1.000
_cell.angle_alpha   90.00
_cell.angle_beta   90.00
_cell.angle_gamma   90.00
#
_symmetry.space_group_name_H-M   'P 1'
#
loop_
_entity.id
_entity.type
_entity.pdbx_description
1 polymer ?
#
loop_
_entity_poly.entity_id
_entity_poly.type
_entity_poly.pdbx_seq_one_letter_code
_entity_poly.pdbx_strand_id
1 'polypeptide(L)'
;VKKIQRWSSVGIQAISGQTGAWELSLIIPKELFYLDAIDGFSGLTGQGNFYKCGDDLEDPHFLSWNPIKNETPNFHLSDYFGKLLFQ
;
A
#
# COMPACT_ATOMS: atom_id res chain seq x y z
N VAL A 1 18.42 8.02 3.69
CA VAL A 1 16.94 7.99 3.54
C VAL A 1 16.36 7.08 4.63
N LYS A 2 16.00 7.64 5.80
CA LYS A 2 15.22 6.98 6.86
C LYS A 2 13.96 7.82 7.07
N LYS A 3 13.04 7.80 6.10
CA LYS A 3 11.81 8.60 6.16
C LYS A 3 10.58 7.73 6.44
N ILE A 4 10.48 6.55 5.81
CA ILE A 4 9.36 5.64 6.08
C ILE A 4 9.59 4.96 7.43
N GLN A 5 8.61 5.10 8.34
CA GLN A 5 8.56 4.30 9.56
C GLN A 5 7.61 3.13 9.33
N ARG A 6 7.95 1.97 9.89
CA ARG A 6 7.15 0.75 9.78
C ARG A 6 7.04 0.07 11.13
N TRP A 7 5.89 -0.52 11.39
CA TRP A 7 5.64 -1.39 12.54
C TRP A 7 4.85 -2.62 12.08
N SER A 8 5.08 -3.76 12.73
CA SER A 8 4.31 -4.98 12.51
C SER A 8 4.16 -5.76 13.80
N SER A 9 2.98 -6.39 13.98
CA SER A 9 2.68 -7.21 15.16
C SER A 9 3.54 -8.48 15.26
N VAL A 10 4.15 -8.92 14.15
CA VAL A 10 4.99 -10.13 14.07
C VAL A 10 6.50 -9.80 14.03
N GLY A 11 6.86 -8.55 14.28
CA GLY A 11 8.25 -8.09 14.25
C GLY A 11 8.76 -7.73 12.85
N ILE A 12 10.09 -7.63 12.70
CA ILE A 12 10.74 -7.11 11.48
C ILE A 12 11.53 -8.17 10.70
N GLN A 13 11.56 -9.40 11.21
CA GLN A 13 12.26 -10.52 10.58
C GLN A 13 11.31 -11.28 9.65
N ALA A 14 11.89 -12.00 8.69
CA ALA A 14 11.10 -12.90 7.85
C ALA A 14 10.44 -13.97 8.73
N ILE A 15 9.16 -14.23 8.46
CA ILE A 15 8.39 -15.29 9.11
C ILE A 15 8.09 -16.38 8.08
N SER A 16 8.04 -17.63 8.52
CA SER A 16 7.70 -18.77 7.65
C SER A 16 6.83 -19.75 8.42
N GLY A 17 5.83 -20.32 7.73
CA GLY A 17 4.93 -21.33 8.28
C GLY A 17 4.05 -20.87 9.45
N GLN A 18 3.88 -19.55 9.65
CA GLN A 18 3.01 -19.02 10.70
C GLN A 18 1.62 -18.73 10.15
N THR A 19 0.60 -19.27 10.82
CA THR A 19 -0.81 -18.96 10.57
C THR A 19 -1.32 -18.04 11.67
N GLY A 20 -2.06 -16.99 11.32
CA GLY A 20 -2.68 -16.12 12.30
C GLY A 20 -2.96 -14.72 11.77
N ALA A 21 -3.64 -13.93 12.60
CA ALA A 21 -3.86 -12.52 12.34
C ALA A 21 -2.56 -11.73 12.56
N TRP A 22 -2.31 -10.77 11.69
CA TRP A 22 -1.19 -9.84 11.81
C TRP A 22 -1.60 -8.45 11.35
N GLU A 23 -0.90 -7.45 11.86
CA GLU A 23 -1.10 -6.06 11.53
C GLU A 23 0.21 -5.43 11.07
N LEU A 24 0.10 -4.41 10.23
CA LEU A 24 1.23 -3.63 9.72
C LEU A 24 0.81 -2.17 9.56
N SER A 25 1.68 -1.27 10.01
CA SER A 25 1.47 0.18 9.95
C SER A 25 2.67 0.85 9.30
N LEU A 26 2.40 1.86 8.47
CA LEU A 26 3.40 2.68 7.80
C LEU A 26 3.16 4.17 8.09
N ILE A 27 4.25 4.90 8.35
CA ILE A 27 4.25 6.37 8.35
C ILE A 27 5.06 6.79 7.14
N ILE A 28 4.38 7.43 6.17
CA ILE A 28 4.95 7.88 4.90
C ILE A 28 5.03 9.42 4.95
N PRO A 29 6.23 10.01 5.10
CA PRO A 29 6.34 11.47 5.19
C PRO A 29 6.04 12.15 3.85
N LYS A 30 5.44 13.35 3.90
CA LYS A 30 5.09 14.13 2.71
C LYS A 30 6.30 14.45 1.83
N GLU A 31 7.49 14.56 2.42
CA GLU A 31 8.73 14.88 1.71
C GLU A 31 9.21 13.74 0.80
N LEU A 32 8.53 12.59 0.79
CA LEU A 32 8.77 11.53 -0.19
C LEU A 32 8.13 11.85 -1.55
N PHE A 33 7.11 12.69 -1.58
CA PHE A 33 6.47 13.14 -2.82
C PHE A 33 7.23 14.32 -3.43
N TYR A 34 8.56 14.23 -3.52
CA TYR A 34 9.44 15.36 -3.87
C TYR A 34 9.32 15.86 -5.32
N LEU A 35 8.68 15.08 -6.19
CA LEU A 35 8.34 15.52 -7.55
C LEU A 35 7.17 16.51 -7.55
N ASP A 36 6.40 16.53 -6.46
CA ASP A 36 5.28 17.43 -6.23
C ASP A 36 5.61 18.38 -5.06
N ALA A 37 5.27 19.66 -5.18
CA ALA A 37 5.46 20.61 -4.09
C ALA A 37 4.32 20.48 -3.04
N ILE A 38 4.29 19.36 -2.31
CA ILE A 38 3.26 19.11 -1.29
C ILE A 38 3.61 19.79 0.04
N ASP A 39 2.97 20.94 0.29
CA ASP A 39 3.12 21.67 1.56
C ASP A 39 2.39 21.00 2.73
N GLY A 40 1.31 20.28 2.46
CA GLY A 40 0.54 19.50 3.44
C GLY A 40 -0.56 18.69 2.74
N PHE A 41 -1.17 17.74 3.45
CA PHE A 41 -2.22 16.90 2.88
C PHE A 41 -3.63 17.43 3.08
N SER A 42 -3.89 18.29 4.07
CA SER A 42 -5.25 18.77 4.35
C SER A 42 -5.86 19.46 3.12
N GLY A 43 -7.08 19.05 2.78
CA GLY A 43 -7.81 19.51 1.60
C GLY A 43 -7.35 18.91 0.26
N LEU A 44 -6.29 18.10 0.22
CA LEU A 44 -5.83 17.48 -1.03
C LEU A 44 -6.73 16.31 -1.43
N THR A 45 -6.91 16.16 -2.74
CA THR A 45 -7.48 14.96 -3.36
C THR A 45 -6.37 14.22 -4.09
N GLY A 46 -5.98 13.07 -3.55
CA GLY A 46 -5.06 12.14 -4.20
C GLY A 46 -5.79 11.08 -5.02
N GLN A 47 -5.05 10.39 -5.87
CA GLN A 47 -5.49 9.15 -6.53
C GLN A 47 -4.55 8.03 -6.11
N GLY A 48 -5.10 6.92 -5.65
CA GLY A 48 -4.30 5.77 -5.24
C GLY A 48 -5.14 4.51 -5.04
N ASN A 49 -4.48 3.42 -4.69
CA ASN A 49 -5.12 2.15 -4.37
C ASN A 49 -4.27 1.39 -3.32
N PHE A 50 -4.84 0.36 -2.70
CA PHE A 50 -4.20 -0.45 -1.66
C PHE A 50 -4.31 -1.92 -2.05
N TYR A 51 -3.24 -2.68 -1.82
CA TYR A 51 -3.09 -4.03 -2.38
C TYR A 51 -2.67 -5.05 -1.32
N LYS A 52 -3.06 -6.31 -1.54
CA LYS A 52 -2.48 -7.49 -0.87
C LYS A 52 -2.12 -8.54 -1.91
N CYS A 53 -0.89 -9.03 -1.85
CA CYS A 53 -0.37 -10.09 -2.70
C CYS A 53 0.38 -11.16 -1.91
N GLY A 54 0.71 -12.26 -2.57
CA GLY A 54 1.33 -13.44 -1.97
C GLY A 54 1.75 -14.45 -3.03
N ASP A 55 2.52 -13.99 -4.02
CA ASP A 55 2.84 -14.71 -5.25
C ASP A 55 3.54 -16.06 -4.98
N ASP A 56 4.44 -16.09 -3.98
CA ASP A 56 5.22 -17.26 -3.59
C ASP A 56 4.60 -18.05 -2.41
N LEU A 57 3.36 -17.76 -2.02
CA LEU A 57 2.64 -18.55 -1.03
C LEU A 57 2.03 -19.81 -1.66
N GLU A 58 1.70 -20.80 -0.85
CA GLU A 58 1.04 -22.05 -1.30
C GLU A 58 -0.23 -21.75 -2.11
N ASP A 59 -1.02 -20.77 -1.66
CA ASP A 59 -2.18 -20.23 -2.37
C ASP A 59 -1.90 -18.78 -2.83
N PRO A 60 -1.45 -18.56 -4.08
CA PRO A 60 -1.24 -17.23 -4.63
C PRO A 60 -2.54 -16.43 -4.70
N HIS A 61 -2.47 -15.15 -4.37
CA HIS A 61 -3.64 -14.27 -4.36
C HIS A 61 -3.28 -12.81 -4.61
N PHE A 62 -4.24 -12.07 -5.19
CA PHE A 62 -4.12 -10.67 -5.56
C PHE A 62 -5.42 -9.94 -5.23
N LEU A 63 -5.37 -9.00 -4.30
CA LEU A 63 -6.53 -8.23 -3.85
C LEU A 63 -6.24 -6.72 -3.95
N SER A 64 -7.28 -5.94 -4.25
CA SER A 64 -7.23 -4.48 -4.25
C SER A 64 -8.41 -3.87 -3.50
N TRP A 65 -8.23 -2.66 -2.98
CA TRP A 65 -9.32 -1.87 -2.39
C TRP A 65 -10.26 -1.33 -3.47
N ASN A 66 -9.73 -0.60 -4.45
CA ASN A 66 -10.51 -0.15 -5.60
C ASN A 66 -10.45 -1.23 -6.69
N PRO A 67 -11.59 -1.66 -7.29
CA PRO A 67 -11.60 -2.76 -8.26
C PRO A 67 -10.77 -2.49 -9.51
N ILE A 68 -9.95 -3.47 -9.90
CA ILE A 68 -9.19 -3.44 -11.15
C ILE A 68 -9.83 -4.43 -12.12
N LYS A 69 -10.24 -3.94 -13.29
CA LYS A 69 -10.76 -4.79 -14.37
C LYS A 69 -9.68 -4.97 -15.43
N ASN A 70 -8.79 -5.91 -15.22
CA ASN A 70 -7.73 -6.27 -16.16
C ASN A 70 -7.70 -7.79 -16.33
N GLU A 71 -7.30 -8.27 -17.52
CA GLU A 71 -7.28 -9.72 -17.82
C GLU A 71 -6.32 -10.49 -16.92
N THR A 72 -5.22 -9.85 -16.53
CA THR A 72 -4.19 -10.42 -15.66
C THR A 72 -3.99 -9.54 -14.41
N PRO A 73 -3.49 -10.10 -13.29
CA PRO A 73 -3.14 -9.29 -12.13
C PRO A 73 -2.12 -8.21 -12.49
N ASN A 74 -2.50 -6.95 -12.37
CA ASN A 74 -1.61 -5.81 -12.62
C ASN A 74 -2.00 -4.63 -11.72
N PHE A 75 -1.14 -4.30 -10.76
CA PHE A 75 -1.35 -3.19 -9.81
C PHE A 75 -0.84 -1.84 -10.31
N HIS A 76 -0.14 -1.80 -11.45
CA HIS A 76 0.47 -0.58 -12.00
C HIS A 76 -0.45 0.16 -13.00
N LEU A 77 -1.77 0.03 -12.83
CA LEU A 77 -2.78 0.65 -13.70
C LEU A 77 -3.44 1.83 -12.98
N SER A 78 -2.95 3.05 -13.23
CA SER A 78 -3.44 4.28 -12.60
C SER A 78 -4.91 4.57 -12.88
N ASP A 79 -5.44 4.10 -14.00
CA ASP A 79 -6.85 4.28 -14.39
C ASP A 79 -7.84 3.63 -13.42
N TYR A 80 -7.35 2.69 -12.59
CA TYR A 80 -8.14 2.00 -11.56
C TYR A 80 -7.85 2.51 -10.14
N PHE A 81 -7.24 3.70 -10.00
CA PHE A 81 -7.07 4.31 -8.69
C PHE A 81 -8.39 4.89 -8.17
N GLY A 82 -8.61 4.73 -6.86
CA GLY A 82 -9.70 5.39 -6.15
C GLY A 82 -9.30 6.80 -5.72
N LYS A 83 -10.30 7.60 -5.32
CA LYS A 83 -10.08 8.94 -4.75
C LYS A 83 -9.70 8.84 -3.28
N LEU A 84 -8.63 9.54 -2.89
CA LEU A 84 -8.19 9.69 -1.51
C LEU A 84 -8.42 11.14 -1.09
N LEU A 85 -9.35 11.37 -0.18
CA LEU A 85 -9.72 12.69 0.32
C LEU A 85 -9.06 12.93 1.67
N PHE A 86 -8.17 13.91 1.75
CA PHE A 86 -7.49 14.27 2.99
C PHE A 86 -8.21 15.46 3.64
N GLN A 87 -8.65 15.27 4.89
CA GLN A 87 -9.31 16.32 5.68
C GLN A 87 -8.29 17.31 6.23
#